data_AF-A0A258F3F5-F1
#
_entry.id   AF-A0A258F3F5-F1
#
_cell.length_a   1.000
_cell.length_b   1.000
_cell.length_c   1.000
_cell.angle_alpha   90.00
_cell.angle_beta   90.00
_cell.angle_gamma   90.00
#
_symmetry.space_group_name_H-M   'P 1'
#
loop_
_entity.id
_entity.type
_entity.pdbx_description
1 polymer ?
#
loop_
_entity_poly.entity_id
_entity_poly.type
_entity_poly.pdbx_seq_one_letter_code
_entity_poly.pdbx_strand_id
1 'polypeptide(L)'
;MIYSNWVLFGSSGLIDHPPSVREGFTLRRPGVAGHNESKYIARTSVLKNPRALGNHKVFGGNSARTVTDTQRFQLNHYIIQSEAFFRSVKMTRGASDTILHEHVRTMEYFRRNDEGCDVPDRKLADLVAAARKR
;
A
#
# COMPACT_ATOMS: atom_id res chain seq x y z
N MET A 1 -18.74 5.74 3.29
CA MET A 1 -17.56 4.87 3.18
C MET A 1 -16.52 5.63 2.38
N ILE A 2 -15.24 5.50 2.72
CA ILE A 2 -14.16 6.19 2.01
C ILE A 2 -13.24 5.11 1.45
N TYR A 3 -12.96 5.19 0.16
CA TYR A 3 -11.87 4.44 -0.47
C TYR A 3 -10.68 5.35 -0.69
N SER A 4 -9.49 4.77 -0.63
CA SER A 4 -8.25 5.41 -1.08
C SER A 4 -7.46 4.41 -1.92
N ASN A 5 -6.99 4.86 -3.08
CA ASN A 5 -6.18 4.06 -3.98
C ASN A 5 -4.73 4.06 -3.49
N TRP A 6 -3.99 3.01 -3.83
CA TRP A 6 -2.58 2.91 -3.44
C TRP A 6 -1.76 4.01 -4.11
N VAL A 7 -0.97 4.70 -3.29
CA VAL A 7 0.21 5.42 -3.76
C VAL A 7 1.37 4.44 -3.60
N LEU A 8 1.86 3.91 -4.72
CA LEU A 8 2.85 2.85 -4.73
C LEU A 8 4.25 3.41 -4.47
N PHE A 9 4.90 2.97 -3.40
CA PHE A 9 6.28 3.31 -3.09
C PHE A 9 7.20 2.14 -3.42
N GLY A 10 8.31 2.48 -4.08
CA GLY A 10 9.38 1.54 -4.40
C GLY A 10 10.31 1.31 -3.20
N SER A 11 11.45 0.69 -3.49
CA SER A 11 12.57 0.48 -2.57
C SER A 11 13.31 1.78 -2.23
N SER A 12 13.09 2.84 -3.01
CA SER A 12 13.90 4.07 -2.97
C SER A 12 15.39 3.83 -3.21
N GLY A 13 15.74 2.74 -3.91
CA GLY A 13 17.12 2.32 -4.17
C GLY A 13 17.81 1.67 -2.96
N LEU A 14 17.08 1.38 -1.88
CA LEU A 14 17.65 0.85 -0.65
C LEU A 14 17.85 -0.67 -0.74
N ILE A 15 19.09 -1.10 -0.56
CA ILE A 15 19.43 -2.52 -0.36
C ILE A 15 19.02 -2.93 1.05
N ASP A 16 19.52 -2.21 2.06
CA ASP A 16 19.22 -2.46 3.47
C ASP A 16 17.87 -1.87 3.89
N HIS A 17 17.21 -2.52 4.84
CA HIS A 17 15.92 -2.02 5.33
C HIS A 17 16.13 -0.78 6.20
N PRO A 18 15.44 0.34 5.90
CA PRO A 18 15.55 1.54 6.73
C PRO A 18 14.95 1.27 8.12
N PRO A 19 15.41 1.96 9.17
CA PRO A 19 14.82 1.85 10.51
C PRO A 19 13.33 2.20 10.58
N SER A 20 12.82 2.94 9.58
CA SER A 20 11.43 3.37 9.50
C SER A 20 10.93 3.32 8.06
N VAL A 21 9.96 2.45 7.80
CA VAL A 21 9.22 2.37 6.52
C VAL A 21 8.62 3.72 6.15
N ARG A 22 8.13 4.46 7.14
CA ARG A 22 7.41 5.74 6.96
C ARG A 22 8.32 6.88 6.51
N GLU A 23 9.63 6.74 6.70
CA GLU A 23 10.61 7.80 6.47
C GLU A 23 11.67 7.43 5.43
N GLY A 24 12.00 6.15 5.30
CA GLY A 24 13.05 5.69 4.39
C GLY A 24 12.57 5.51 2.94
N PHE A 25 11.31 5.09 2.74
CA PHE A 25 10.76 4.90 1.39
C PHE A 25 10.02 6.15 0.93
N THR A 26 10.70 6.97 0.12
CA THR A 26 10.23 8.30 -0.29
C THR A 26 10.18 8.48 -1.80
N LEU A 27 10.49 7.45 -2.59
CA LEU A 27 10.28 7.44 -4.04
C LEU A 27 9.07 6.58 -4.39
N ARG A 28 8.15 7.16 -5.16
CA ARG A 28 6.88 6.55 -5.54
C ARG A 28 6.68 6.55 -7.04
N ARG A 29 5.78 5.69 -7.51
CA ARG A 29 5.29 5.72 -8.88
C ARG A 29 4.43 6.97 -9.12
N PRO A 30 4.50 7.61 -10.30
CA PRO A 30 3.56 8.66 -10.68
C PRO A 30 2.09 8.23 -10.55
N GLY A 31 1.21 9.18 -10.22
CA GLY A 31 -0.22 8.93 -10.09
C GLY A 31 -0.61 8.09 -8.87
N VAL A 32 -1.72 7.35 -9.02
CA VAL A 32 -2.30 6.45 -8.02
C VAL A 32 -2.70 5.16 -8.72
N ALA A 33 -2.76 4.04 -7.99
CA ALA A 33 -3.15 2.76 -8.56
C ALA A 33 -4.63 2.73 -8.98
N GLY A 34 -5.03 1.68 -9.69
CA GLY A 34 -6.38 1.50 -10.21
C GLY A 34 -7.43 1.28 -9.12
N HIS A 35 -8.68 1.15 -9.55
CA HIS A 35 -9.82 0.98 -8.63
C HIS A 35 -9.69 -0.29 -7.77
N ASN A 36 -9.09 -1.36 -8.27
CA ASN A 36 -8.95 -2.63 -7.55
C ASN A 36 -7.86 -2.59 -6.48
N GLU A 37 -6.92 -1.67 -6.62
CA GLU A 37 -5.78 -1.41 -5.74
C GLU A 37 -6.13 -0.31 -4.74
N SER A 38 -7.18 -0.56 -3.94
CA SER A 38 -7.65 0.37 -2.91
C SER A 38 -7.80 -0.30 -1.56
N LYS A 39 -7.89 0.52 -0.52
CA LYS A 39 -8.39 0.12 0.81
C LYS A 39 -9.48 1.09 1.22
N TYR A 40 -10.18 0.76 2.30
CA TYR A 40 -11.34 1.50 2.74
C TYR A 40 -11.33 1.81 4.23
N ILE A 41 -12.03 2.89 4.56
CA ILE A 41 -12.49 3.21 5.90
C ILE A 41 -14.02 3.15 5.86
N ALA A 42 -14.59 2.26 6.66
CA ALA A 42 -16.03 2.05 6.74
C ALA A 42 -16.50 2.08 8.19
N ARG A 43 -17.71 2.60 8.41
CA ARG A 43 -18.40 2.43 9.69
C ARG A 43 -18.88 0.99 9.79
N THR A 44 -18.84 0.42 11.00
CA THR A 44 -19.33 -0.95 11.27
C THR A 44 -20.78 -1.14 10.83
N SER A 45 -21.61 -0.10 10.90
CA SER A 45 -23.01 -0.14 10.42
C SER A 45 -23.18 -0.43 8.93
N VAL A 46 -22.12 -0.29 8.12
CA VAL A 46 -22.11 -0.68 6.69
C VAL A 46 -21.89 -2.19 6.52
N LEU A 47 -21.22 -2.85 7.48
CA LEU A 47 -20.91 -4.27 7.44
C LEU A 47 -22.10 -5.08 7.94
N LYS A 48 -23.04 -5.41 7.05
CA LYS A 48 -24.29 -6.10 7.42
C LYS A 48 -24.12 -7.57 7.73
N ASN A 49 -23.06 -8.19 7.23
CA ASN A 49 -22.73 -9.60 7.45
C ASN A 49 -21.22 -9.82 7.23
N PRO A 50 -20.67 -10.97 7.65
CA PRO A 50 -19.23 -11.24 7.51
C PRO A 50 -18.72 -11.22 6.05
N ARG A 51 -19.56 -11.57 5.07
CA ARG A 51 -19.21 -11.53 3.65
C ARG A 51 -19.15 -10.11 3.08
N ALA A 52 -19.61 -9.11 3.82
CA ALA A 52 -19.50 -7.71 3.42
C ALA A 52 -18.04 -7.21 3.46
N LEU A 53 -17.14 -7.89 4.16
CA LEU A 53 -15.75 -7.49 4.32
C LEU A 53 -14.84 -8.27 3.36
N GLY A 54 -14.20 -7.60 2.42
CA GLY A 54 -13.18 -8.16 1.54
C GLY A 54 -11.83 -7.47 1.71
N ASN A 55 -10.77 -8.08 1.17
CA ASN A 55 -9.40 -7.57 1.29
C ASN A 55 -9.22 -6.14 0.73
N HIS A 56 -9.94 -5.78 -0.33
CA HIS A 56 -9.83 -4.47 -0.99
C HIS A 56 -11.17 -3.74 -1.10
N LYS A 57 -12.28 -4.39 -0.77
CA LYS A 57 -13.64 -3.88 -0.96
C LYS A 57 -14.54 -4.19 0.22
N VAL A 58 -15.54 -3.33 0.41
CA VAL A 58 -16.72 -3.62 1.21
C VAL A 58 -17.90 -3.79 0.28
N PHE A 59 -18.61 -4.90 0.42
CA PHE A 59 -19.79 -5.23 -0.38
C PHE A 59 -21.08 -4.76 0.30
N GLY A 60 -22.07 -4.36 -0.49
CA GLY A 60 -23.38 -3.92 0.01
C GLY A 60 -23.41 -2.50 0.60
N GLY A 61 -22.34 -1.72 0.43
CA GLY A 61 -22.33 -0.30 0.79
C GLY A 61 -23.20 0.55 -0.16
N ASN A 62 -23.78 1.63 0.35
CA ASN A 62 -24.52 2.59 -0.49
C ASN A 62 -23.52 3.40 -1.34
N SER A 63 -23.54 3.17 -2.66
CA SER A 63 -22.65 3.84 -3.62
C SER A 63 -22.80 5.37 -3.62
N ALA A 64 -24.03 5.89 -3.44
CA ALA A 64 -24.27 7.34 -3.36
C ALA A 64 -23.63 8.00 -2.11
N ARG A 65 -23.23 7.20 -1.12
CA ARG A 65 -22.56 7.65 0.11
C ARG A 65 -21.12 7.15 0.20
N THR A 66 -20.57 6.72 -0.93
CA THR A 66 -19.21 6.21 -1.06
C THR A 66 -18.40 7.18 -1.88
N VAL A 67 -17.24 7.57 -1.34
CA VAL A 67 -16.30 8.46 -2.03
C VAL A 67 -14.95 7.77 -2.15
N THR A 68 -14.23 8.06 -3.24
CA THR A 68 -12.81 7.74 -3.36
C THR A 68 -12.04 9.04 -3.19
N ASP A 69 -11.18 9.12 -2.18
CA ASP A 69 -10.44 10.33 -1.83
C ASP A 69 -8.99 10.01 -1.46
N THR A 70 -8.15 9.91 -2.49
CA THR A 70 -6.71 9.65 -2.34
C THR A 70 -5.91 10.93 -2.06
N GLN A 71 -6.52 12.11 -2.22
CA GLN A 71 -5.85 13.39 -1.97
C GLN A 71 -5.80 13.72 -0.48
N ARG A 72 -6.95 13.61 0.21
CA ARG A 72 -7.05 13.85 1.65
C ARG A 72 -6.53 12.65 2.44
N PHE A 73 -6.79 11.43 1.97
CA PHE A 73 -6.36 10.19 2.63
C PHE A 73 -5.35 9.47 1.75
N GLN A 74 -4.10 9.93 1.75
CA GLN A 74 -3.05 9.25 1.01
C GLN A 74 -2.73 7.89 1.65
N LEU A 75 -2.87 6.82 0.87
CA LEU A 75 -2.53 5.47 1.28
C LEU A 75 -1.18 5.06 0.70
N ASN A 76 -0.11 5.29 1.46
CA ASN A 76 1.22 4.81 1.09
C ASN A 76 1.23 3.27 1.11
N HIS A 77 1.58 2.66 -0.02
CA HIS A 77 1.61 1.22 -0.17
C HIS A 77 3.01 0.70 -0.51
N TYR A 78 3.53 -0.18 0.33
CA TYR A 78 4.91 -0.68 0.30
C TYR A 78 4.93 -2.19 0.06
N ILE A 79 4.71 -2.59 -1.19
CA ILE A 79 4.64 -4.02 -1.56
C ILE A 79 5.99 -4.70 -1.54
N ILE A 80 7.06 -3.99 -1.93
CA ILE A 80 8.41 -4.55 -2.04
C ILE A 80 9.32 -4.19 -0.87
N GLN A 81 9.31 -2.94 -0.40
CA GLN A 81 10.27 -2.43 0.58
C GLN A 81 11.73 -2.54 0.07
N SER A 82 12.72 -2.63 0.95
CA SER A 82 14.14 -2.76 0.56
C SER A 82 14.44 -4.16 -0.02
N GLU A 83 15.50 -4.27 -0.80
CA GLU A 83 15.87 -5.53 -1.46
C GLU A 83 16.14 -6.65 -0.44
N ALA A 84 16.94 -6.38 0.60
CA ALA A 84 17.28 -7.37 1.62
C ALA A 84 16.04 -7.89 2.37
N PHE A 85 15.10 -6.99 2.70
CA PHE A 85 13.84 -7.36 3.34
C PHE A 85 12.95 -8.16 2.39
N PHE A 86 12.88 -7.76 1.12
CA PHE A 86 12.08 -8.49 0.13
C PHE A 86 12.55 -9.93 -0.01
N ARG A 87 13.86 -10.13 -0.18
CA ARG A 87 14.47 -11.46 -0.32
C ARG A 87 14.25 -12.35 0.91
N SER A 88 14.54 -11.83 2.09
CA SER A 88 14.50 -12.62 3.33
C SER A 88 13.07 -12.87 3.83
N VAL A 89 12.14 -11.93 3.61
CA VAL A 89 10.79 -11.97 4.20
C VAL A 89 9.69 -12.10 3.15
N LYS A 90 9.68 -11.26 2.12
CA LYS A 90 8.54 -11.24 1.18
C LYS A 90 8.54 -12.45 0.26
N MET A 91 9.71 -12.87 -0.22
CA MET A 91 9.85 -14.04 -1.10
C MET A 91 9.58 -15.36 -0.37
N THR A 92 9.79 -15.40 0.95
CA THR A 92 9.61 -16.60 1.78
C THR A 92 8.21 -16.70 2.37
N ARG A 93 7.42 -15.62 2.31
CA ARG A 93 6.04 -15.58 2.81
C ARG A 93 5.04 -15.97 1.73
N GLY A 94 4.13 -16.88 2.08
CA GLY A 94 2.99 -17.29 1.26
C GLY A 94 1.96 -16.20 0.96
N ALA A 95 0.92 -16.58 0.22
CA ALA A 95 -0.22 -15.74 -0.11
C ALA A 95 -1.27 -15.76 1.01
N SER A 96 -1.97 -14.64 1.17
CA SER A 96 -3.06 -14.50 2.15
C SER A 96 -4.45 -14.60 1.52
N ASP A 97 -4.51 -14.78 0.21
CA ASP A 97 -5.74 -14.68 -0.58
C ASP A 97 -6.00 -15.94 -1.40
N THR A 98 -5.02 -16.42 -2.18
CA THR A 98 -5.17 -17.61 -3.02
C THR A 98 -3.85 -18.35 -3.20
N ILE A 99 -3.94 -19.68 -3.34
CA ILE A 99 -2.80 -20.56 -3.63
C ILE A 99 -2.07 -20.15 -4.93
N LEU A 100 -2.77 -19.53 -5.88
CA LEU A 100 -2.17 -19.04 -7.13
C LEU A 100 -1.13 -17.94 -6.89
N HIS A 101 -1.21 -17.23 -5.76
CA HIS A 101 -0.30 -16.15 -5.42
C HIS A 101 0.85 -16.59 -4.50
N GLU A 102 0.98 -17.88 -4.19
CA GLU A 102 1.91 -18.39 -3.18
C GLU A 102 3.38 -18.05 -3.50
N HIS A 103 3.74 -18.12 -4.79
CA HIS A 103 5.13 -18.00 -5.26
C HIS A 103 5.38 -16.83 -6.21
N VAL A 104 4.46 -15.86 -6.30
CA VAL A 104 4.56 -14.75 -7.26
C VAL A 104 5.61 -13.70 -6.90
N ARG A 105 6.12 -13.72 -5.66
CA ARG A 105 7.09 -12.74 -5.16
C ARG A 105 8.51 -13.19 -5.50
N THR A 106 8.92 -12.91 -6.73
CA THR A 106 10.27 -13.15 -7.25
C THR A 106 11.08 -11.85 -7.35
N MET A 107 12.38 -11.92 -7.64
CA MET A 107 13.16 -10.70 -7.92
C MET A 107 12.72 -9.99 -9.19
N GLU A 108 12.10 -10.69 -10.14
CA GLU A 108 11.45 -10.05 -11.29
C GLU A 108 10.22 -9.25 -10.84
N TYR A 109 9.40 -9.81 -9.96
CA TYR A 109 8.31 -9.08 -9.32
C TYR A 109 8.82 -7.85 -8.59
N PHE A 110 9.93 -7.94 -7.86
CA PHE A 110 10.54 -6.81 -7.19
C PHE A 110 10.85 -5.68 -8.20
N ARG A 111 11.64 -5.99 -9.24
CA ARG A 111 12.08 -5.01 -10.24
C ARG A 111 10.90 -4.34 -10.94
N ARG A 112 9.89 -5.11 -11.36
CA ARG A 112 8.68 -4.56 -12.02
C ARG A 112 7.88 -3.61 -11.14
N ASN A 113 7.88 -3.84 -9.83
CA ASN A 113 7.17 -2.99 -8.88
C ASN A 113 8.00 -1.80 -8.40
N ASP A 114 9.33 -1.90 -8.48
CA ASP A 114 10.24 -0.79 -8.20
C ASP A 114 10.38 0.15 -9.40
N GLU A 115 10.28 -0.39 -10.62
CA GLU A 115 10.37 0.35 -11.87
C GLU A 115 9.36 1.51 -11.92
N GLY A 116 9.87 2.67 -12.31
CA GLY A 116 9.12 3.92 -12.37
C GLY A 116 8.75 4.51 -11.01
N CYS A 117 9.30 4.01 -9.90
CA CYS A 117 9.19 4.67 -8.59
C CYS A 117 10.30 5.71 -8.41
N ASP A 118 10.21 6.82 -9.14
CA ASP A 118 11.22 7.88 -9.23
C ASP A 118 10.72 9.25 -8.75
N VAL A 119 9.42 9.38 -8.47
CA VAL A 119 8.82 10.65 -8.00
C VAL A 119 9.03 10.80 -6.50
N PRO A 120 9.68 11.88 -6.03
CA PRO A 120 9.80 12.14 -4.60
C PRO A 120 8.44 12.41 -3.95
N ASP A 121 8.16 11.72 -2.85
CA ASP A 121 7.02 11.96 -1.97
C ASP A 121 7.45 11.75 -0.52
N ARG A 122 7.60 12.86 0.20
CA ARG A 122 8.02 12.90 1.59
C ARG A 122 6.88 13.19 2.56
N LYS A 123 5.62 13.24 2.09
CA LYS A 123 4.49 13.73 2.89
C LYS A 123 4.37 13.00 4.23
N LEU A 124 4.45 11.66 4.23
CA LEU A 124 4.39 10.87 5.46
C LEU A 124 5.67 11.02 6.31
N ALA A 125 6.84 11.03 5.68
CA ALA A 125 8.11 11.18 6.36
C ALA A 125 8.16 12.50 7.15
N ASP A 126 7.75 13.60 6.50
CA ASP A 126 7.75 14.93 7.09
C ASP A 126 6.70 15.06 8.19
N LEU A 127 5.53 14.42 8.06
CA LEU A 127 4.53 14.32 9.14
C LEU A 127 5.08 13.58 10.37
N VAL A 128 5.80 12.48 10.16
CA VAL A 128 6.44 11.73 11.26
C VAL A 128 7.52 12.57 11.94
N ALA A 129 8.37 13.24 11.16
CA ALA A 129 9.40 14.12 11.68
C ALA A 129 8.80 15.30 12.49
N ALA A 130 7.71 15.90 12.00
CA ALA A 130 7.00 16.97 12.69
C ALA A 130 6.35 16.49 14.00
N ALA A 131 5.79 15.27 14.02
CA ALA A 131 5.17 14.70 15.21
C ALA A 131 6.17 14.40 16.34
N ARG A 132 7.43 14.07 16.03
CA ARG A 132 8.49 13.84 17.03
C ARG A 132 9.00 15.12 17.70
N LYS A 133 8.74 16.29 17.10
CA LYS A 133 9.12 17.60 17.64
C LYS A 133 8.07 18.18 18.59
N ARG A 134 6.93 17.50 18.76
CA ARG A 134 5.85 17.85 19.68
C ARG A 134 5.99 17.03 20.94
#